data_AF-A0A7C4NSK7-F1
#
_entry.id   AF-A0A7C4NSK7-F1
#
_cell.length_a   1.000
_cell.length_b   1.000
_cell.length_c   1.000
_cell.angle_alpha   90.00
_cell.angle_beta   90.00
_cell.angle_gamma   90.00
#
_symmetry.space_group_name_H-M   'P 1'
#
loop_
_entity.id
_entity.type
_entity.pdbx_description
1 polymer ?
#
loop_
_entity_poly.entity_id
_entity_poly.type
_entity_poly.pdbx_seq_one_letter_code
_entity_poly.pdbx_strand_id
1 'polypeptide(L)'
;MTPQEQIYAQEVRPCDINGIFSYPPPSSLCVSIRSGSPCGEMWFYANLEGVGIISNVYRDEVRLVSCRLRTTENNNCFHIMRYGRFFRDATNDTIALIFRLTGLSPQNAECLDARYLNPAEYNAIASRTATIYNGNVTNQQGQLQNWLLLEGGDIIIRVPKRVRLYCEPGPDDRLWLKMDLTDMAEDCVVNEPSINISPVESFRPFIVIPAGIGGNETIGDTFGRNNPVANATYLNAPYGAIGVEITFRNFEEPNSPNYRNYRIIRYFGR
;
A
#
# COMPACT_ATOMS: atom_id res chain seq x y z
N MET A 1 30.07 -9.47 -20.66
CA MET A 1 29.67 -8.29 -19.88
C MET A 1 28.20 -8.47 -19.55
N THR A 2 27.92 -8.89 -18.34
CA THR A 2 26.56 -9.09 -17.83
C THR A 2 25.93 -7.72 -17.56
N PRO A 3 24.66 -7.47 -17.94
CA PRO A 3 23.95 -6.32 -17.43
C PRO A 3 23.79 -6.51 -15.93
N GLN A 4 24.33 -5.58 -15.15
CA GLN A 4 23.96 -5.46 -13.75
C GLN A 4 22.48 -5.08 -13.70
N GLU A 5 21.60 -6.05 -13.48
CA GLU A 5 20.32 -5.79 -12.84
C GLU A 5 20.62 -5.31 -11.42
N GLN A 6 20.97 -4.03 -11.28
CA GLN A 6 20.83 -3.33 -10.01
C GLN A 6 19.35 -3.38 -9.66
N ILE A 7 19.01 -4.22 -8.68
CA ILE A 7 17.71 -4.24 -8.04
C ILE A 7 17.58 -2.90 -7.31
N TYR A 8 17.09 -1.86 -8.00
CA TYR A 8 16.81 -0.51 -7.45
C TYR A 8 15.64 -0.50 -6.45
N ALA A 9 15.24 -1.64 -5.90
CA ALA A 9 14.02 -1.79 -5.11
C ALA A 9 14.18 -1.43 -3.62
N GLN A 10 15.21 -0.69 -3.20
CA GLN A 10 15.49 -0.45 -1.77
C GLN A 10 15.76 1.01 -1.38
N GLU A 11 15.62 1.98 -2.30
CA GLU A 11 15.90 3.38 -1.98
C GLU A 11 14.66 4.11 -1.46
N VAL A 12 14.83 4.97 -0.45
CA VAL A 12 13.80 5.91 0.00
C VAL A 12 13.60 6.96 -1.09
N ARG A 13 12.39 7.02 -1.64
CA ARG A 13 12.00 7.96 -2.70
C ARG A 13 10.68 8.66 -2.39
N PRO A 14 10.43 9.86 -2.92
CA PRO A 14 9.09 10.43 -2.93
C PRO A 14 8.14 9.56 -3.75
N CYS A 15 6.91 9.38 -3.29
CA CYS A 15 5.86 8.70 -4.06
C CYS A 15 5.31 9.56 -5.20
N ASP A 16 5.48 10.88 -5.11
CA ASP A 16 4.91 11.90 -5.99
C ASP A 16 5.97 12.49 -6.93
N ILE A 17 6.63 11.64 -7.73
CA ILE A 17 7.70 12.07 -8.64
C ILE A 17 7.15 13.12 -9.61
N ASN A 18 7.81 14.29 -9.68
CA ASN A 18 7.33 15.46 -10.43
C ASN A 18 5.90 15.90 -10.06
N GLY A 19 5.48 15.67 -8.81
CA GLY A 19 4.11 15.94 -8.34
C GLY A 19 3.07 14.92 -8.80
N ILE A 20 3.49 13.82 -9.43
CA ILE A 20 2.60 12.79 -9.95
C ILE A 20 2.77 11.51 -9.13
N PHE A 21 1.65 11.01 -8.61
CA PHE A 21 1.59 9.69 -7.97
C PHE A 21 1.42 8.62 -9.05
N SER A 22 2.49 7.88 -9.34
CA SER A 22 2.46 6.80 -10.34
C SER A 22 2.11 5.46 -9.73
N TYR A 23 1.48 4.61 -10.54
CA TYR A 23 1.29 3.19 -10.24
C TYR A 23 1.89 2.34 -11.37
N PRO A 24 2.74 1.33 -11.08
CA PRO A 24 3.24 0.92 -9.76
C PRO A 24 4.04 2.01 -9.02
N PRO A 25 4.21 1.89 -7.68
CA PRO A 25 5.02 2.83 -6.90
C PRO A 25 6.48 2.87 -7.39
N PRO A 26 7.16 4.03 -7.30
CA PRO A 26 8.52 4.20 -7.82
C PRO A 26 9.62 3.51 -6.98
N SER A 27 9.28 3.02 -5.79
CA SER A 27 10.14 2.24 -4.90
C SER A 27 9.27 1.42 -3.94
N SER A 28 9.83 0.34 -3.38
CA SER A 28 9.21 -0.42 -2.29
C SER A 28 9.05 0.41 -1.02
N LEU A 29 9.90 1.42 -0.83
CA LEU A 29 9.86 2.38 0.27
C LEU A 29 9.72 3.80 -0.27
N CYS A 30 8.57 4.10 -0.88
CA CYS A 30 8.25 5.49 -1.21
C CYS A 30 7.43 6.17 -0.10
N VAL A 31 7.74 7.44 0.15
CA VAL A 31 6.98 8.31 1.05
C VAL A 31 7.10 9.76 0.61
N SER A 32 5.97 10.45 0.53
CA SER A 32 5.92 11.89 0.27
C SER A 32 5.45 12.63 1.51
N ILE A 33 6.07 13.76 1.82
CA ILE A 33 5.74 14.56 3.00
C ILE A 33 5.49 16.00 2.58
N ARG A 34 4.49 16.63 3.19
CA ARG A 34 4.31 18.08 3.17
C ARG A 34 4.36 18.60 4.59
N SER A 35 5.19 19.62 4.78
CA SER A 35 5.27 20.30 6.05
C SER A 35 4.01 21.14 6.28
N GLY A 36 3.62 21.28 7.55
CA GLY A 36 2.51 22.12 7.94
C GLY A 36 2.47 22.34 9.45
N SER A 37 1.67 23.30 9.89
CA SER A 37 1.55 23.71 11.29
C SER A 37 0.08 23.94 11.64
N PRO A 38 -0.47 23.25 12.65
CA PRO A 38 0.19 22.28 13.54
C PRO A 38 0.33 20.87 12.94
N CYS A 39 -0.21 20.63 11.74
CA CYS A 39 -0.17 19.33 11.07
C CYS A 39 0.49 19.40 9.69
N GLY A 40 1.40 18.47 9.43
CA GLY A 40 1.83 18.11 8.08
C GLY A 40 0.97 17.01 7.46
N GLU A 41 1.41 16.51 6.32
CA GLU A 41 0.76 15.43 5.59
C GLU A 41 1.79 14.41 5.12
N MET A 42 1.37 13.14 5.02
CA MET A 42 2.20 12.09 4.41
C MET A 42 1.41 11.21 3.47
N TRP A 43 2.05 10.79 2.38
CA TRP A 43 1.54 9.81 1.44
C TRP A 43 2.50 8.64 1.31
N PHE A 44 1.95 7.43 1.22
CA PHE A 44 2.68 6.21 0.96
C PHE A 44 1.75 5.17 0.34
N TYR A 45 2.30 4.10 -0.24
CA TYR A 45 1.49 2.98 -0.72
C TYR A 45 1.47 1.85 0.31
N ALA A 46 0.31 1.28 0.55
CA ALA A 46 0.16 0.12 1.42
C ALA A 46 -0.91 -0.83 0.91
N ASN A 47 -0.69 -2.12 1.12
CA ASN A 47 -1.75 -3.10 1.02
C ASN A 47 -2.43 -3.22 2.40
N LEU A 48 -3.64 -2.69 2.51
CA LEU A 48 -4.47 -2.74 3.73
C LEU A 48 -5.58 -3.79 3.66
N GLU A 49 -5.86 -4.33 2.47
CA GLU A 49 -7.03 -5.18 2.19
C GLU A 49 -6.66 -6.59 1.73
N GLY A 50 -5.44 -7.02 2.06
CA GLY A 50 -5.18 -8.42 2.26
C GLY A 50 -4.35 -9.15 1.22
N VAL A 51 -4.07 -10.39 1.57
CA VAL A 51 -3.28 -11.36 0.81
C VAL A 51 -3.95 -12.72 0.91
N GLY A 52 -3.79 -13.54 -0.11
CA GLY A 52 -4.21 -14.93 -0.08
C GLY A 52 -3.18 -15.83 -0.74
N ILE A 53 -3.06 -17.05 -0.24
CA ILE A 53 -2.17 -18.07 -0.79
C ILE A 53 -3.01 -19.26 -1.19
N ILE A 54 -2.89 -19.69 -2.44
CA ILE A 54 -3.61 -20.84 -2.94
C ILE A 54 -2.98 -22.11 -2.37
N SER A 55 -3.75 -22.78 -1.52
CA SER A 55 -3.34 -24.02 -0.85
C SER A 55 -3.60 -25.26 -1.69
N ASN A 56 -4.68 -25.27 -2.48
CA ASN A 56 -5.07 -26.41 -3.30
C ASN A 56 -5.96 -25.98 -4.47
N VAL A 57 -6.01 -26.82 -5.51
CA VAL A 57 -6.84 -26.69 -6.69
C VAL A 57 -7.72 -27.92 -6.80
N TYR A 58 -9.03 -27.74 -6.95
CA TYR A 58 -9.98 -28.82 -7.19
C TYR A 58 -10.88 -28.48 -8.37
N ARG A 59 -10.65 -29.14 -9.51
CA ARG A 59 -11.35 -28.89 -10.78
C ARG A 59 -11.23 -27.42 -11.22
N ASP A 60 -12.34 -26.69 -11.15
CA ASP A 60 -12.51 -25.30 -11.57
C ASP A 60 -12.50 -24.32 -10.38
N GLU A 61 -12.16 -24.81 -9.19
CA GLU A 61 -12.09 -24.04 -7.96
C GLU A 61 -10.69 -24.09 -7.35
N VAL A 62 -10.35 -23.02 -6.63
CA VAL A 62 -9.15 -22.94 -5.80
C VAL A 62 -9.53 -22.71 -4.36
N ARG A 63 -8.78 -23.32 -3.46
CA ARG A 63 -8.87 -23.10 -2.02
C ARG A 63 -7.67 -22.28 -1.58
N LEU A 64 -7.92 -21.15 -0.95
CA LEU A 64 -6.90 -20.23 -0.51
C LEU A 64 -7.04 -19.91 0.98
N VAL A 65 -5.90 -19.84 1.65
CA VAL A 65 -5.82 -19.20 2.97
C VAL A 65 -5.78 -17.71 2.69
N SER A 66 -6.82 -16.97 3.08
CA SER A 66 -6.94 -15.54 2.80
C SER A 66 -7.00 -14.72 4.09
N CYS A 67 -6.34 -13.56 4.07
CA CYS A 67 -6.36 -12.57 5.12
C CYS A 67 -6.92 -11.29 4.53
N ARG A 68 -8.10 -10.85 4.97
CA ARG A 68 -8.79 -9.61 4.58
C ARG A 68 -9.14 -9.46 3.09
N LEU A 69 -8.92 -10.48 2.26
CA LEU A 69 -9.31 -10.44 0.84
C LEU A 69 -10.82 -10.24 0.68
N ARG A 70 -11.19 -9.29 -0.18
CA ARG A 70 -12.57 -8.95 -0.54
C ARG A 70 -12.68 -8.82 -2.06
N THR A 71 -13.84 -9.17 -2.61
CA THR A 71 -14.12 -9.12 -4.07
C THR A 71 -15.44 -8.43 -4.37
N THR A 72 -15.81 -7.39 -3.62
CA THR A 72 -16.98 -6.57 -3.96
C THR A 72 -16.75 -5.85 -5.29
N GLU A 73 -17.81 -5.48 -6.02
CA GLU A 73 -17.73 -5.09 -7.45
C GLU A 73 -16.65 -4.05 -7.78
N ASN A 74 -16.43 -3.07 -6.89
CA ASN A 74 -15.45 -2.00 -7.11
C ASN A 74 -14.14 -2.24 -6.32
N ASN A 75 -14.05 -3.31 -5.54
CA ASN A 75 -12.92 -3.68 -4.69
C ASN A 75 -12.46 -5.09 -5.09
N ASN A 76 -12.11 -5.32 -6.36
CA ASN A 76 -11.71 -6.63 -6.89
C ASN A 76 -10.51 -6.56 -7.86
N CYS A 77 -9.42 -5.93 -7.41
CA CYS A 77 -8.17 -5.79 -8.16
C CYS A 77 -7.01 -6.40 -7.38
N PHE A 78 -6.35 -7.37 -8.01
CA PHE A 78 -5.24 -8.10 -7.41
C PHE A 78 -4.05 -8.17 -8.34
N HIS A 79 -2.87 -8.22 -7.75
CA HIS A 79 -1.73 -8.83 -8.38
C HIS A 79 -1.65 -10.31 -8.02
N ILE A 80 -1.15 -11.10 -8.96
CA ILE A 80 -0.82 -12.49 -8.72
C ILE A 80 0.69 -12.63 -8.84
N MET A 81 1.29 -13.28 -7.85
CA MET A 81 2.69 -13.67 -7.84
C MET A 81 2.80 -15.18 -7.90
N ARG A 82 3.57 -15.67 -8.88
CA ARG A 82 3.90 -17.09 -9.06
C ARG A 82 5.42 -17.24 -9.13
N TYR A 83 5.96 -18.19 -8.38
CA TYR A 83 7.41 -18.42 -8.27
C TYR A 83 8.22 -17.14 -7.93
N GLY A 84 7.66 -16.29 -7.05
CA GLY A 84 8.30 -15.05 -6.61
C GLY A 84 8.26 -13.90 -7.64
N ARG A 85 7.49 -14.03 -8.72
CA ARG A 85 7.37 -12.99 -9.77
C ARG A 85 5.93 -12.60 -9.99
N PHE A 86 5.68 -11.30 -10.12
CA PHE A 86 4.39 -10.79 -10.58
C PHE A 86 4.18 -11.14 -12.04
N PHE A 87 2.95 -11.49 -12.40
CA PHE A 87 2.58 -11.58 -13.81
C PHE A 87 2.64 -10.21 -14.49
N ARG A 88 3.12 -10.22 -15.73
CA ARG A 88 3.33 -9.03 -16.55
C ARG A 88 2.70 -9.22 -17.92
N ASP A 89 2.33 -8.12 -18.56
CA ASP A 89 1.71 -8.17 -19.88
C ASP A 89 2.66 -8.79 -20.90
N ALA A 90 2.13 -9.69 -21.73
CA ALA A 90 2.91 -10.43 -22.72
C ALA A 90 3.47 -9.55 -23.85
N THR A 91 2.87 -8.37 -24.08
CA THR A 91 3.30 -7.41 -25.12
C THR A 91 4.14 -6.27 -24.53
N ASN A 92 4.06 -6.03 -23.23
CA ASN A 92 4.83 -5.02 -22.52
C ASN A 92 5.16 -5.46 -21.07
N ASP A 93 6.37 -5.96 -20.87
CA ASP A 93 6.86 -6.43 -19.57
C ASP A 93 7.08 -5.32 -18.52
N THR A 94 6.87 -4.04 -18.86
CA THR A 94 6.85 -2.98 -17.85
C THR A 94 5.52 -2.94 -17.09
N ILE A 95 4.44 -3.48 -17.68
CA ILE A 95 3.10 -3.46 -17.12
C ILE A 95 2.87 -4.68 -16.24
N ALA A 96 2.68 -4.46 -14.94
CA ALA A 96 2.21 -5.49 -14.02
C ALA A 96 0.72 -5.75 -14.24
N LEU A 97 0.32 -7.02 -14.36
CA LEU A 97 -1.06 -7.38 -14.63
C LEU A 97 -1.93 -7.27 -13.38
N ILE A 98 -3.15 -6.76 -13.59
CA ILE A 98 -4.21 -6.63 -12.61
C ILE A 98 -5.27 -7.68 -12.92
N PHE A 99 -5.63 -8.44 -11.89
CA PHE A 99 -6.52 -9.56 -11.96
C PHE A 99 -7.80 -9.32 -11.16
N ARG A 100 -8.89 -9.88 -11.66
CA ARG A 100 -10.17 -10.03 -10.98
C ARG A 100 -10.36 -11.48 -10.54
N LEU A 101 -10.75 -11.67 -9.29
CA LEU A 101 -11.19 -12.97 -8.79
C LEU A 101 -12.72 -13.08 -8.84
N THR A 102 -13.23 -14.29 -9.03
CA THR A 102 -14.68 -14.55 -9.04
C THR A 102 -15.02 -15.58 -7.98
N GLY A 103 -16.15 -15.40 -7.30
CA GLY A 103 -16.69 -16.40 -6.37
C GLY A 103 -15.94 -16.54 -5.05
N LEU A 104 -15.20 -15.51 -4.59
CA LEU A 104 -14.50 -15.58 -3.31
C LEU A 104 -15.48 -15.75 -2.14
N SER A 105 -15.35 -16.83 -1.38
CA SER A 105 -16.17 -17.10 -0.18
C SER A 105 -15.49 -18.07 0.81
N PRO A 106 -15.47 -17.80 2.13
CA PRO A 106 -15.90 -16.55 2.76
C PRO A 106 -14.98 -15.37 2.37
N GLN A 107 -15.52 -14.16 2.40
CA GLN A 107 -14.75 -12.93 2.19
C GLN A 107 -14.30 -12.33 3.54
N ASN A 108 -13.22 -11.56 3.51
CA ASN A 108 -12.72 -10.78 4.64
C ASN A 108 -12.42 -11.60 5.92
N ALA A 109 -11.86 -12.80 5.77
CA ALA A 109 -11.38 -13.55 6.93
C ALA A 109 -10.22 -12.81 7.63
N GLU A 110 -10.26 -12.69 8.96
CA GLU A 110 -9.20 -12.03 9.74
C GLU A 110 -8.21 -13.09 10.25
N CYS A 111 -6.99 -13.09 9.72
CA CYS A 111 -6.01 -14.12 10.06
C CYS A 111 -5.42 -14.01 11.48
N LEU A 112 -5.69 -12.91 12.19
CA LEU A 112 -5.33 -12.76 13.60
C LEU A 112 -6.41 -13.30 14.56
N ASP A 113 -7.60 -13.58 14.06
CA ASP A 113 -8.70 -14.07 14.86
C ASP A 113 -8.70 -15.60 14.87
N ALA A 114 -8.71 -16.17 16.07
CA ALA A 114 -8.67 -17.61 16.31
C ALA A 114 -9.75 -18.40 15.55
N ARG A 115 -10.89 -17.74 15.26
CA ARG A 115 -11.98 -18.32 14.47
C ARG A 115 -11.54 -18.72 13.06
N TYR A 116 -10.59 -18.01 12.45
CA TYR A 116 -10.15 -18.26 11.07
C TYR A 116 -8.85 -19.07 10.99
N LEU A 117 -8.37 -19.62 12.12
CA LEU A 117 -7.12 -20.38 12.16
C LEU A 117 -7.25 -21.84 11.71
N ASN A 118 -8.47 -22.37 11.53
CA ASN A 118 -8.69 -23.72 11.02
C ASN A 118 -8.80 -23.70 9.47
N PRO A 119 -7.75 -24.12 8.73
CA PRO A 119 -7.78 -24.07 7.26
C PRO A 119 -8.78 -25.06 6.67
N ALA A 120 -9.14 -26.13 7.40
CA ALA A 120 -10.13 -27.10 6.91
C ALA A 120 -11.55 -26.51 6.84
N GLU A 121 -11.84 -25.49 7.65
CA GLU A 121 -13.16 -24.87 7.77
C GLU A 121 -13.24 -23.48 7.14
N TYR A 122 -12.13 -22.73 7.14
CA TYR A 122 -12.09 -21.31 6.75
C TYR A 122 -11.18 -20.99 5.56
N ASN A 123 -10.74 -22.01 4.81
CA ASN A 123 -10.19 -21.75 3.48
C ASN A 123 -11.24 -21.07 2.61
N ALA A 124 -10.91 -19.89 2.10
CA ALA A 124 -11.73 -19.25 1.09
C ALA A 124 -11.65 -20.06 -0.21
N ILE A 125 -12.77 -20.14 -0.91
CA ILE A 125 -12.92 -20.76 -2.21
C ILE A 125 -13.07 -19.64 -3.23
N ALA A 126 -12.45 -19.77 -4.40
CA ALA A 126 -12.67 -18.90 -5.54
C ALA A 126 -12.65 -19.72 -6.84
N SER A 127 -13.14 -19.11 -7.92
CA SER A 127 -12.94 -19.63 -9.28
C SER A 127 -11.45 -19.80 -9.56
N ARG A 128 -11.09 -20.93 -10.18
CA ARG A 128 -9.73 -21.16 -10.67
C ARG A 128 -9.34 -20.21 -11.79
N THR A 129 -10.30 -19.66 -12.52
CA THR A 129 -10.03 -18.69 -13.58
C THR A 129 -10.06 -17.28 -13.00
N ALA A 130 -8.92 -16.59 -13.07
CA ALA A 130 -8.80 -15.17 -12.81
C ALA A 130 -8.82 -14.39 -14.14
N THR A 131 -9.63 -13.33 -14.22
CA THR A 131 -9.68 -12.45 -15.41
C THR A 131 -8.60 -11.39 -15.31
N ILE A 132 -7.97 -11.03 -16.43
CA ILE A 132 -6.98 -9.95 -16.50
C ILE A 132 -7.67 -8.68 -17.01
N TYR A 133 -7.50 -7.56 -16.31
CA TYR A 133 -8.14 -6.29 -16.68
C TYR A 133 -7.31 -5.47 -17.68
N ASN A 134 -6.00 -5.40 -17.49
CA ASN A 134 -5.14 -4.40 -18.16
C ASN A 134 -4.11 -5.02 -19.13
N GLY A 135 -4.36 -6.22 -19.64
CA GLY A 135 -3.43 -6.90 -20.55
C GLY A 135 -3.71 -8.38 -20.76
N ASN A 136 -2.73 -9.07 -21.32
CA ASN A 136 -2.82 -10.47 -21.72
C ASN A 136 -1.60 -11.28 -21.25
N VAL A 137 -1.78 -12.59 -21.10
CA VAL A 137 -0.70 -13.58 -20.97
C VAL A 137 -0.65 -14.48 -22.20
N THR A 138 0.51 -15.08 -22.46
CA THR A 138 0.67 -16.06 -23.54
C THR A 138 0.41 -17.47 -23.01
N ASN A 139 -0.46 -18.21 -23.70
CA ASN A 139 -0.76 -19.61 -23.36
C ASN A 139 0.31 -20.58 -23.91
N GLN A 140 0.15 -21.87 -23.62
CA GLN A 140 1.09 -22.91 -24.07
C GLN A 140 1.15 -23.06 -25.60
N GLN A 141 0.10 -22.63 -26.31
CA GLN A 141 0.04 -22.60 -27.77
C GLN A 141 0.58 -21.29 -28.38
N GLY A 142 1.12 -20.39 -27.57
CA GLY A 142 1.66 -19.09 -28.04
C GLY A 142 0.60 -18.03 -28.32
N GLN A 143 -0.67 -18.26 -27.93
CA GLN A 143 -1.76 -17.32 -28.16
C GLN A 143 -1.98 -16.42 -26.94
N LEU A 144 -2.38 -15.17 -27.19
CA LEU A 144 -2.74 -14.23 -26.14
C LEU A 144 -4.10 -14.58 -25.53
N GLN A 145 -4.19 -14.50 -24.20
CA GLN A 145 -5.43 -14.65 -23.45
C GLN A 145 -5.51 -13.64 -22.30
N ASN A 146 -6.72 -13.22 -21.96
CA ASN A 146 -7.01 -12.26 -20.89
C ASN A 146 -7.49 -12.95 -19.60
N TRP A 147 -7.04 -14.18 -19.36
CA TRP A 147 -7.33 -14.92 -18.14
C TRP A 147 -6.14 -15.79 -17.75
N LEU A 148 -6.09 -16.18 -16.48
CA LEU A 148 -5.08 -17.05 -15.92
C LEU A 148 -5.74 -18.17 -15.11
N LEU A 149 -5.28 -19.41 -15.31
CA LEU A 149 -5.62 -20.50 -14.42
C LEU A 149 -4.72 -20.44 -13.19
N LEU A 150 -5.36 -20.27 -12.05
CA LEU A 150 -4.75 -20.28 -10.74
C LEU A 150 -4.22 -21.69 -10.40
N GLU A 151 -3.07 -21.72 -9.75
CA GLU A 151 -2.33 -22.92 -9.36
C GLU A 151 -1.99 -22.90 -7.86
N GLY A 152 -1.70 -24.09 -7.31
CA GLY A 152 -1.22 -24.19 -5.93
C GLY A 152 0.09 -23.42 -5.75
N GLY A 153 0.17 -22.61 -4.69
CA GLY A 153 1.32 -21.75 -4.39
C GLY A 153 1.25 -20.34 -4.97
N ASP A 154 0.25 -20.01 -5.80
CA ASP A 154 0.03 -18.63 -6.22
C ASP A 154 -0.29 -17.73 -5.01
N ILE A 155 0.33 -16.56 -4.98
CA ILE A 155 0.07 -15.53 -3.98
C ILE A 155 -0.77 -14.44 -4.64
N ILE A 156 -1.96 -14.23 -4.10
CA ILE A 156 -2.91 -13.19 -4.49
C ILE A 156 -2.69 -12.01 -3.55
N ILE A 157 -2.39 -10.85 -4.11
CA ILE A 157 -2.06 -9.64 -3.35
C ILE A 157 -3.00 -8.54 -3.82
N ARG A 158 -3.74 -7.92 -2.91
CA ARG A 158 -4.51 -6.71 -3.26
C ARG A 158 -3.60 -5.65 -3.90
N VAL A 159 -4.07 -5.01 -4.97
CA VAL A 159 -3.44 -3.77 -5.47
C VAL A 159 -3.32 -2.77 -4.32
N PRO A 160 -2.13 -2.19 -4.06
CA PRO A 160 -1.97 -1.27 -2.93
C PRO A 160 -2.80 -0.01 -3.13
N LYS A 161 -3.25 0.55 -2.01
CA LYS A 161 -3.85 1.88 -1.97
C LYS A 161 -2.78 2.92 -1.73
N ARG A 162 -2.96 4.10 -2.29
CA ARG A 162 -2.27 5.30 -1.81
C ARG A 162 -2.97 5.76 -0.54
N VAL A 163 -2.24 5.71 0.56
CA VAL A 163 -2.66 6.20 1.87
C VAL A 163 -2.22 7.65 1.98
N ARG A 164 -3.14 8.54 2.39
CA ARG A 164 -2.82 9.91 2.83
C ARG A 164 -3.18 10.04 4.31
N LEU A 165 -2.20 10.39 5.14
CA LEU A 165 -2.45 10.80 6.53
C LEU A 165 -2.30 12.32 6.63
N TYR A 166 -3.27 12.96 7.26
CA TYR A 166 -3.36 14.43 7.34
C TYR A 166 -4.23 14.81 8.53
N CYS A 167 -4.33 16.11 8.84
CA CYS A 167 -5.28 16.59 9.82
C CYS A 167 -6.29 17.56 9.22
N GLU A 168 -7.54 17.43 9.67
CA GLU A 168 -8.62 18.35 9.36
C GLU A 168 -9.61 18.40 10.54
N PRO A 169 -10.50 19.40 10.59
CA PRO A 169 -11.64 19.36 11.48
C PRO A 169 -12.43 18.05 11.34
N GLY A 170 -12.71 17.41 12.47
CA GLY A 170 -13.55 16.22 12.56
C GLY A 170 -15.03 16.55 12.75
N PRO A 171 -15.86 15.56 13.11
CA PRO A 171 -17.31 15.75 13.31
C PRO A 171 -17.71 16.69 14.45
N ASP A 172 -16.75 17.15 15.23
CA ASP A 172 -16.89 17.89 16.49
C ASP A 172 -16.02 19.15 16.53
N ASP A 173 -15.66 19.67 15.35
CA ASP A 173 -14.82 20.86 15.12
C ASP A 173 -13.39 20.79 15.71
N ARG A 174 -13.01 19.69 16.36
CA ARG A 174 -11.63 19.46 16.80
C ARG A 174 -10.77 19.08 15.63
N LEU A 175 -9.46 19.24 15.77
CA LEU A 175 -8.50 18.73 14.80
C LEU A 175 -8.35 17.20 14.97
N TRP A 176 -8.53 16.46 13.88
CA TRP A 176 -8.40 15.00 13.87
C TRP A 176 -7.32 14.56 12.91
N LEU A 177 -6.55 13.54 13.29
CA LEU A 177 -5.77 12.76 12.34
C LEU A 177 -6.75 11.94 11.50
N LYS A 178 -6.69 12.12 10.19
CA LYS A 178 -7.55 11.48 9.20
C LYS A 178 -6.71 10.66 8.23
N MET A 179 -7.36 9.68 7.60
CA MET A 179 -6.76 8.82 6.59
C MET A 179 -7.67 8.75 5.36
N ASP A 180 -7.12 9.11 4.19
CA ASP A 180 -7.74 8.82 2.90
C ASP A 180 -7.07 7.62 2.27
N LEU A 181 -7.88 6.80 1.58
CA LEU A 181 -7.45 5.65 0.83
C LEU A 181 -7.89 5.81 -0.63
N THR A 182 -6.93 5.89 -1.55
CA THR A 182 -7.18 5.89 -3.00
C THR A 182 -6.72 4.57 -3.58
N ASP A 183 -7.63 3.80 -4.20
CA ASP A 183 -7.24 2.65 -5.03
C ASP A 183 -6.46 3.12 -6.26
N MET A 184 -5.41 2.39 -6.62
CA MET A 184 -4.46 2.78 -7.67
C MET A 184 -4.66 2.07 -9.00
N ALA A 185 -5.54 1.07 -9.03
CA ALA A 185 -5.99 0.43 -10.26
C ALA A 185 -7.15 1.23 -10.84
N GLU A 186 -7.06 1.64 -12.10
CA GLU A 186 -8.14 2.34 -12.81
C GLU A 186 -9.44 1.53 -12.86
N ASP A 187 -9.34 0.20 -12.82
CA ASP A 187 -10.49 -0.72 -12.80
C ASP A 187 -11.12 -0.89 -11.39
N CYS A 188 -10.52 -0.34 -10.35
CA CYS A 188 -11.05 -0.35 -8.98
C CYS A 188 -11.07 1.06 -8.42
N VAL A 189 -12.16 1.79 -8.62
CA VAL A 189 -12.26 3.22 -8.26
C VAL A 189 -13.06 3.49 -6.99
N VAL A 190 -12.93 2.63 -5.96
CA VAL A 190 -13.55 2.96 -4.66
C VAL A 190 -12.74 4.05 -3.99
N ASN A 191 -13.20 5.29 -4.14
CA ASN A 191 -12.81 6.33 -3.21
C ASN A 191 -13.53 6.04 -1.88
N GLU A 192 -12.76 5.54 -0.91
CA GLU A 192 -13.28 5.35 0.43
C GLU A 192 -13.50 6.71 1.11
N PRO A 193 -14.53 6.85 1.95
CA PRO A 193 -14.68 8.04 2.77
C PRO A 193 -13.47 8.18 3.70
N SER A 194 -13.07 9.43 3.97
CA SER A 194 -12.00 9.73 4.91
C SER A 194 -12.27 9.09 6.28
N ILE A 195 -11.30 8.37 6.83
CA ILE A 195 -11.40 7.70 8.13
C ILE A 195 -10.88 8.65 9.21
N ASN A 196 -11.72 8.96 10.20
CA ASN A 196 -11.32 9.68 11.40
C ASN A 196 -10.58 8.72 12.34
N ILE A 197 -9.28 8.93 12.56
CA ILE A 197 -8.47 8.06 13.43
C ILE A 197 -8.58 8.50 14.89
N SER A 198 -8.19 9.74 15.18
CA SER A 198 -8.16 10.25 16.57
C SER A 198 -8.02 11.78 16.62
N PRO A 199 -8.56 12.46 17.65
CA PRO A 199 -8.24 13.86 17.92
C PRO A 199 -6.75 14.09 18.20
N VAL A 200 -6.19 15.15 17.63
CA VAL A 200 -4.77 15.50 17.77
C VAL A 200 -4.59 17.01 17.99
N GLU A 201 -3.48 17.37 18.62
CA GLU A 201 -2.96 18.74 18.65
C GLU A 201 -1.97 18.98 17.50
N SER A 202 -1.19 17.96 17.13
CA SER A 202 -0.19 18.09 16.07
C SER A 202 0.15 16.75 15.42
N PHE A 203 0.53 16.80 14.15
CA PHE A 203 1.04 15.66 13.39
C PHE A 203 2.23 16.10 12.55
N ARG A 204 3.40 15.51 12.79
CA ARG A 204 4.64 15.83 12.11
C ARG A 204 5.27 14.55 11.55
N PRO A 205 5.02 14.23 10.28
CA PRO A 205 5.79 13.24 9.55
C PRO A 205 7.16 13.82 9.14
N PHE A 206 8.19 12.98 9.10
CA PHE A 206 9.53 13.32 8.61
C PHE A 206 10.29 12.08 8.14
N ILE A 207 11.33 12.26 7.33
CA ILE A 207 12.26 11.19 6.93
C ILE A 207 13.59 11.48 7.60
N VAL A 208 14.26 10.45 8.11
CA VAL A 208 15.64 10.51 8.58
C VAL A 208 16.50 9.71 7.63
N ILE A 209 17.45 10.38 6.99
CA ILE A 209 18.44 9.75 6.11
C ILE A 209 19.86 10.05 6.60
N PRO A 210 20.85 9.22 6.26
CA PRO A 210 22.25 9.49 6.57
C PRO A 210 22.74 10.74 5.85
N ALA A 211 23.56 11.54 6.54
CA ALA A 211 24.21 12.72 6.00
C ALA A 211 25.71 12.67 6.31
N GLY A 212 26.52 12.32 5.31
CA GLY A 212 27.98 12.31 5.40
C GLY A 212 28.54 11.40 6.51
N ILE A 213 29.76 11.70 6.99
CA ILE A 213 30.43 10.90 8.02
C ILE A 213 29.77 11.21 9.39
N GLY A 214 28.85 10.35 9.80
CA GLY A 214 28.30 10.29 11.17
C GLY A 214 27.08 11.17 11.46
N GLY A 215 26.52 11.87 10.46
CA GLY A 215 25.33 12.70 10.63
C GLY A 215 24.06 12.04 10.08
N ASN A 216 22.90 12.56 10.50
CA ASN A 216 21.60 12.28 9.89
C ASN A 216 20.96 13.60 9.45
N GLU A 217 20.37 13.61 8.26
CA GLU A 217 19.49 14.68 7.80
C GLU A 217 18.03 14.32 8.11
N THR A 218 17.26 15.31 8.58
CA THR A 218 15.81 15.18 8.74
C THR A 218 15.10 15.97 7.65
N ILE A 219 14.30 15.28 6.85
CA ILE A 219 13.51 15.87 5.75
C ILE A 219 12.06 15.98 6.21
N GLY A 220 11.60 17.20 6.44
CA GLY A 220 10.21 17.50 6.81
C GLY A 220 9.30 17.85 5.64
N ASP A 221 9.83 17.91 4.41
CA ASP A 221 9.07 18.20 3.19
C ASP A 221 9.76 17.63 1.95
N THR A 222 9.03 16.88 1.12
CA THR A 222 9.56 16.26 -0.10
C THR A 222 9.24 17.04 -1.38
N PHE A 223 8.45 18.12 -1.34
CA PHE A 223 8.02 18.84 -2.54
C PHE A 223 9.19 19.40 -3.35
N GLY A 224 10.25 19.89 -2.70
CA GLY A 224 11.48 20.35 -3.37
C GLY A 224 12.45 19.23 -3.76
N ARG A 225 12.11 17.97 -3.45
CA ARG A 225 12.98 16.80 -3.58
C ARG A 225 12.38 15.67 -4.42
N ASN A 226 11.25 15.92 -5.08
CA ASN A 226 10.50 14.93 -5.87
C ASN A 226 10.79 14.99 -7.38
N ASN A 227 11.64 15.91 -7.84
CA ASN A 227 12.00 16.04 -9.25
C ASN A 227 13.38 15.39 -9.54
N PRO A 228 13.44 14.23 -10.22
CA PRO A 228 14.68 13.53 -10.52
C PRO A 228 15.55 14.26 -11.55
N VAL A 229 15.01 15.22 -12.31
CA VAL A 229 15.83 16.07 -13.21
C VAL A 229 16.67 17.06 -12.40
N ALA A 230 16.21 17.45 -11.21
CA ALA A 230 16.94 18.31 -10.28
C ALA A 230 17.88 17.47 -9.40
N ASN A 231 18.86 16.80 -10.02
CA ASN A 231 19.76 15.82 -9.39
C ASN A 231 20.36 16.24 -8.04
N ALA A 232 20.61 17.54 -7.81
CA ALA A 232 21.19 18.04 -6.56
C ALA A 232 20.23 17.98 -5.35
N THR A 233 18.92 17.93 -5.57
CA THR A 233 17.90 17.95 -4.50
C THR A 233 17.00 16.73 -4.50
N TYR A 234 17.11 15.85 -5.48
CA TYR A 234 16.29 14.63 -5.57
C TYR A 234 16.56 13.69 -4.38
N LEU A 235 15.49 13.27 -3.72
CA LEU A 235 15.60 12.28 -2.64
C LEU A 235 15.71 10.88 -3.23
N ASN A 236 16.89 10.29 -3.10
CA ASN A 236 17.17 8.92 -3.46
C ASN A 236 18.13 8.27 -2.45
N ALA A 237 17.67 8.10 -1.21
CA ALA A 237 18.53 7.62 -0.14
C ALA A 237 18.56 6.08 -0.10
N PRO A 238 19.74 5.43 -0.07
CA PRO A 238 19.84 3.97 -0.07
C PRO A 238 19.30 3.32 1.22
N TYR A 239 19.18 4.08 2.30
CA TYR A 239 18.60 3.66 3.56
C TYR A 239 18.07 4.90 4.28
N GLY A 240 17.06 4.69 5.13
CA GLY A 240 16.43 5.76 5.89
C GLY A 240 15.29 5.21 6.76
N ALA A 241 14.84 6.05 7.68
CA ALA A 241 13.70 5.77 8.53
C ALA A 241 12.61 6.82 8.33
N ILE A 242 11.36 6.40 8.38
CA ILE A 242 10.19 7.28 8.40
C ILE A 242 9.86 7.56 9.85
N GLY A 243 9.97 8.82 10.27
CA GLY A 243 9.56 9.30 11.57
C GLY A 243 8.15 9.86 11.55
N VAL A 244 7.34 9.47 12.54
CA VAL A 244 6.02 10.05 12.78
C VAL A 244 5.96 10.51 14.22
N GLU A 245 5.75 11.81 14.39
CA GLU A 245 5.50 12.45 15.68
C GLU A 245 4.04 12.91 15.73
N ILE A 246 3.27 12.40 16.69
CA ILE A 246 1.86 12.76 16.89
C ILE A 246 1.66 13.20 18.34
N THR A 247 0.97 14.31 18.54
CA THR A 247 0.46 14.71 19.85
C THR A 247 -1.04 14.47 19.86
N PHE A 248 -1.46 13.37 20.47
CA PHE A 248 -2.88 13.06 20.67
C PHE A 248 -3.46 13.91 21.78
N ARG A 249 -4.77 14.18 21.71
CA ARG A 249 -5.55 14.78 22.80
C ARG A 249 -6.74 13.90 23.15
N ASN A 250 -7.22 14.00 24.39
CA ASN A 250 -8.52 13.45 24.74
C ASN A 250 -9.67 14.38 24.29
N PHE A 251 -10.91 13.92 24.51
CA PHE A 251 -12.14 14.60 24.10
C PHE A 251 -12.57 15.75 25.03
N GLU A 252 -11.68 16.20 25.91
CA GLU A 252 -11.95 17.31 26.82
C GLU A 252 -11.63 18.65 26.14
N GLU A 253 -12.28 19.71 26.60
CA GLU A 253 -11.94 21.08 26.20
C GLU A 253 -10.56 21.49 26.73
N PRO A 254 -9.77 22.32 26.02
CA PRO A 254 -8.42 22.69 26.45
C PRO A 254 -8.35 23.36 27.83
N ASN A 255 -9.44 23.98 28.29
CA ASN A 255 -9.55 24.61 29.61
C ASN A 255 -10.07 23.65 30.71
N SER A 256 -10.43 22.41 30.37
CA SER A 256 -10.91 21.41 31.32
C SER A 256 -9.75 20.93 32.21
N PRO A 257 -9.95 20.75 33.53
CA PRO A 257 -8.95 20.14 34.40
C PRO A 257 -8.63 18.68 34.00
N ASN A 258 -9.48 18.07 33.18
CA ASN A 258 -9.31 16.71 32.66
C ASN A 258 -8.66 16.67 31.27
N TYR A 259 -8.29 17.82 30.68
CA TYR A 259 -7.60 17.85 29.40
C TYR A 259 -6.22 17.17 29.50
N ARG A 260 -5.94 16.27 28.57
CA ARG A 260 -4.69 15.50 28.51
C ARG A 260 -4.20 15.43 27.07
N ASN A 261 -2.88 15.51 26.91
CA ASN A 261 -2.21 15.22 25.66
C ASN A 261 -1.16 14.11 25.83
N TYR A 262 -0.90 13.39 24.75
CA TYR A 262 0.09 12.30 24.71
C TYR A 262 0.92 12.43 23.44
N ARG A 263 2.22 12.68 23.61
CA ARG A 263 3.17 12.77 22.51
C ARG A 263 3.80 11.42 22.24
N ILE A 264 3.69 10.94 21.01
CA ILE A 264 4.26 9.68 20.54
C ILE A 264 5.19 9.97 19.37
N ILE A 265 6.40 9.43 19.42
CA ILE A 265 7.33 9.42 18.30
C ILE A 265 7.63 7.96 17.95
N ARG A 266 7.47 7.62 16.67
CA ARG A 266 7.77 6.29 16.12
C ARG A 266 8.62 6.42 14.87
N TYR A 267 9.51 5.45 14.70
CA TYR A 267 10.38 5.32 13.53
C TYR A 267 10.09 3.99 12.84
N PHE A 268 9.92 4.01 11.52
CA PHE A 268 9.66 2.85 10.67
C PHE A 268 10.79 2.70 9.65
N GLY A 269 11.23 1.47 9.39
CA GLY A 269 12.40 1.18 8.55
C GLY A 269 13.70 1.33 9.34
N ARG A 270 14.37 0.20 9.61
CA ARG A 270 15.74 0.11 10.11
C ARG A 270 16.46 -0.99 9.35
#